data_AF-A0A1F6ZV21-F1
#
_entry.id   AF-A0A1F6ZV21-F1
#
_cell.length_a   1.000
_cell.length_b   1.000
_cell.length_c   1.000
_cell.angle_alpha   90.00
_cell.angle_beta   90.00
_cell.angle_gamma   90.00
#
_symmetry.space_group_name_H-M   'P 1'
#
loop_
_entity.id
_entity.type
_entity.pdbx_description
1 polymer ?
#
loop_
_entity_poly.entity_id
_entity_poly.type
_entity_poly.pdbx_seq_one_letter_code
_entity_poly.pdbx_strand_id
1 'polypeptide(L)'
;MVWLEVETKIILDDSQVEGLRNKIRKIAKFAKSGKKVDDYFARRRRIKRLYPKKAFRIRATKDEFEVNFKKHLKKLWTKDIVVKQEFEFKLKGENEVKDLLALFKDLGFREWVQKTKWNETYSYNKDKRLSIEMNRVKHLGWFIEMEYLCERKDLEKAREKIREAMKILGIPPEQIDNTGYTKMLWYKGVFDKRYFID
;
A
#
# COMPACT_ATOMS: atom_id res chain seq x y z
N MET A 1 15.33 -16.21 1.61
CA MET A 1 15.50 -15.10 0.64
C MET A 1 14.49 -14.00 1.00
N VAL A 2 14.91 -12.74 1.08
CA VAL A 2 14.02 -11.63 1.47
C VAL A 2 13.67 -10.81 0.24
N TRP A 3 12.38 -10.73 -0.06
CA TRP A 3 11.85 -9.85 -1.11
C TRP A 3 11.67 -8.43 -0.60
N LEU A 4 12.03 -7.46 -1.44
CA LEU A 4 11.81 -6.04 -1.23
C LEU A 4 10.70 -5.55 -2.17
N GLU A 5 9.82 -4.73 -1.62
CA GLU A 5 8.91 -3.87 -2.37
C GLU A 5 9.58 -2.51 -2.54
N VAL A 6 9.90 -2.15 -3.78
CA VAL A 6 10.40 -0.83 -4.17
C VAL A 6 9.23 -0.08 -4.79
N GLU A 7 8.80 1.01 -4.18
CA GLU A 7 7.55 1.69 -4.52
C GLU A 7 7.74 3.19 -4.69
N THR A 8 7.01 3.77 -5.63
CA THR A 8 6.66 5.20 -5.62
C THR A 8 5.15 5.38 -5.69
N LYS A 9 4.67 6.52 -5.20
CA LYS A 9 3.25 6.87 -5.20
C LYS A 9 3.04 8.29 -5.64
N ILE A 10 2.06 8.45 -6.50
CA ILE A 10 1.76 9.69 -7.21
C ILE A 10 0.32 10.05 -6.90
N ILE A 11 0.09 11.28 -6.43
CA ILE A 11 -1.26 11.82 -6.25
C ILE A 11 -1.81 12.33 -7.59
N LEU A 12 -3.09 12.10 -7.85
CA LEU A 12 -3.75 12.51 -9.09
C LEU A 12 -4.99 13.35 -8.82
N ASP A 13 -5.19 14.36 -9.67
CA ASP A 13 -6.48 15.00 -9.82
C ASP A 13 -7.42 14.14 -10.70
N ASP A 14 -8.73 14.26 -10.49
CA ASP A 14 -9.74 13.52 -11.25
C ASP A 14 -9.59 13.72 -12.77
N SER A 15 -9.19 14.92 -13.20
CA SER A 15 -8.99 15.27 -14.62
C SER A 15 -7.83 14.49 -15.28
N GLN A 16 -6.87 13.99 -14.51
CA GLN A 16 -5.69 13.28 -15.02
C GLN A 16 -5.94 11.78 -15.19
N VAL A 17 -6.94 11.22 -14.50
CA VAL A 17 -7.13 9.77 -14.35
C VAL A 17 -7.31 9.07 -15.69
N GLU A 18 -8.23 9.54 -16.53
CA GLU A 18 -8.52 8.88 -17.81
C GLU A 18 -7.36 8.98 -18.80
N GLY A 19 -6.71 10.15 -18.86
CA GLY A 19 -5.52 10.35 -19.69
C GLY A 19 -4.36 9.42 -19.29
N LEU A 20 -4.08 9.32 -17.99
CA LEU A 20 -3.03 8.42 -17.49
C LEU A 20 -3.40 6.95 -17.62
N ARG A 21 -4.66 6.57 -17.37
CA ARG A 21 -5.14 5.19 -17.60
C ARG A 21 -4.90 4.76 -19.06
N ASN A 22 -5.20 5.63 -20.01
CA ASN A 22 -4.96 5.36 -21.43
C ASN A 22 -3.47 5.27 -21.78
N LYS A 23 -2.62 6.08 -21.17
CA LYS A 23 -1.16 5.94 -21.33
C LYS A 23 -0.63 4.64 -20.71
N ILE A 24 -1.11 4.24 -19.53
CA ILE A 24 -0.72 2.99 -18.87
C ILE A 24 -1.05 1.79 -19.75
N ARG A 25 -2.26 1.74 -20.33
CA ARG A 25 -2.68 0.66 -21.25
C ARG A 25 -1.80 0.50 -22.49
N LYS A 26 -1.09 1.56 -22.91
CA LYS A 26 -0.13 1.49 -24.03
C LYS A 26 1.20 0.82 -23.63
N ILE A 27 1.55 0.82 -22.35
CA ILE A 27 2.87 0.38 -21.86
C ILE A 27 2.81 -0.82 -20.91
N ALA A 28 1.62 -1.21 -20.49
CA ALA A 28 1.39 -2.27 -19.53
C ALA A 28 0.11 -3.05 -19.87
N LYS A 29 0.07 -4.34 -19.50
CA LYS A 29 -1.10 -5.21 -19.67
C LYS A 29 -1.95 -5.19 -18.41
N PHE A 30 -3.25 -5.02 -18.57
CA PHE A 30 -4.19 -5.15 -17.46
C PHE A 30 -4.09 -6.55 -16.85
N ALA A 31 -3.98 -6.62 -15.52
CA ALA A 31 -3.86 -7.87 -14.79
C ALA A 31 -5.12 -8.18 -13.99
N LYS A 32 -5.60 -7.23 -13.18
CA LYS A 32 -6.79 -7.40 -12.33
C LYS A 32 -7.34 -6.06 -11.85
N SER A 33 -8.58 -6.07 -11.39
CA SER A 33 -9.16 -4.97 -10.61
C SER A 33 -9.88 -5.51 -9.39
N GLY A 34 -10.17 -4.65 -8.41
CA GLY A 34 -10.95 -5.06 -7.24
C GLY A 34 -11.14 -3.97 -6.20
N LYS A 35 -11.94 -4.30 -5.19
CA LYS A 35 -12.11 -3.52 -3.97
C LYS A 35 -11.35 -4.22 -2.84
N LYS A 36 -10.56 -3.47 -2.08
CA LYS A 36 -9.81 -3.94 -0.91
C LYS A 36 -10.24 -3.13 0.31
N VAL A 37 -10.58 -3.82 1.40
CA VAL A 37 -10.91 -3.22 2.69
C VAL A 37 -9.90 -3.75 3.70
N ASP A 38 -9.12 -2.84 4.27
CA ASP A 38 -7.98 -3.15 5.14
C ASP A 38 -8.20 -2.56 6.51
N ASP A 39 -8.21 -3.41 7.54
CA ASP A 39 -8.32 -3.00 8.92
C ASP A 39 -6.91 -2.91 9.53
N TYR A 40 -6.50 -1.71 9.96
CA TYR A 40 -5.17 -1.49 10.49
C TYR A 40 -5.17 -1.44 12.01
N PHE A 41 -4.20 -2.15 12.59
CA PHE A 41 -3.99 -2.28 14.02
C PHE A 41 -2.62 -1.75 14.38
N ALA A 42 -2.50 -1.04 15.50
CA ALA A 42 -1.22 -0.54 15.95
C ALA A 42 -1.14 -0.47 17.47
N ARG A 43 0.08 -0.57 18.00
CA ARG A 43 0.30 -0.43 19.44
C ARG A 43 -0.02 0.99 19.89
N ARG A 44 -0.86 1.12 20.91
CA ARG A 44 -1.24 2.41 21.48
C ARG A 44 0.00 3.17 21.94
N ARG A 45 0.10 4.45 21.58
CA ARG A 45 1.14 5.36 22.08
C ARG A 45 0.63 6.05 23.35
N ARG A 46 1.56 6.44 24.25
CA ARG A 46 1.23 7.30 25.42
C ARG A 46 0.53 8.58 24.98
N ILE A 47 1.01 9.21 23.91
CA ILE A 47 0.39 10.42 23.32
C ILE A 47 -0.61 9.98 22.25
N LYS A 48 -1.92 10.13 22.53
CA LYS A 48 -3.02 9.69 21.66
C LYS A 48 -3.03 10.38 20.28
N ARG A 49 -2.52 11.61 20.17
CA ARG A 49 -2.55 12.42 18.93
C ARG A 49 -1.47 12.05 17.90
N LEU A 50 -0.47 11.27 18.27
CA LEU A 50 0.63 10.93 17.37
C LEU A 50 0.30 9.71 16.50
N TYR A 51 0.66 9.80 15.22
CA TYR A 51 0.57 8.68 14.28
C TYR A 51 1.23 7.41 14.86
N PRO A 52 0.58 6.23 14.76
CA PRO A 52 1.13 4.99 15.29
C PRO A 52 2.39 4.52 14.53
N LYS A 53 3.41 4.01 15.24
CA LYS A 53 4.72 3.66 14.65
C LYS A 53 4.88 2.20 14.22
N LYS A 54 3.93 1.32 14.55
CA LYS A 54 3.98 -0.11 14.25
C LYS A 54 2.58 -0.58 13.97
N ALA A 55 2.32 -0.94 12.72
CA ALA A 55 1.01 -1.39 12.31
C ALA A 55 1.12 -2.69 11.51
N PHE A 56 0.14 -3.55 11.72
CA PHE A 56 -0.21 -4.61 10.78
C PHE A 56 -1.60 -4.32 10.25
N ARG A 57 -1.95 -4.93 9.12
CA ARG A 57 -3.32 -4.95 8.60
C ARG A 57 -3.85 -6.36 8.64
N ILE A 58 -5.16 -6.48 8.80
CA ILE A 58 -5.93 -7.65 8.42
C ILE A 58 -6.80 -7.25 7.23
N ARG A 59 -6.86 -8.11 6.21
CA ARG A 59 -7.78 -7.98 5.08
C ARG A 59 -8.62 -9.25 5.00
N ALA A 60 -9.94 -9.08 5.00
CA ALA A 60 -10.84 -10.16 4.62
C ALA A 60 -10.80 -10.34 3.09
N THR A 61 -10.59 -11.57 2.65
CA THR A 61 -10.77 -11.98 1.25
C THR A 61 -12.01 -12.88 1.14
N LYS A 62 -12.26 -13.48 -0.02
CA LYS A 62 -13.44 -14.35 -0.21
C LYS A 62 -13.39 -15.59 0.69
N ASP A 63 -12.21 -16.18 0.83
CA ASP A 63 -12.05 -17.52 1.40
C ASP A 63 -11.16 -17.55 2.66
N GLU A 64 -10.45 -16.46 2.96
CA GLU A 64 -9.44 -16.39 4.02
C GLU A 64 -9.20 -14.94 4.49
N PHE A 65 -8.40 -14.77 5.55
CA PHE A 65 -7.93 -13.48 6.01
C PHE A 65 -6.41 -13.35 5.79
N GLU A 66 -5.98 -12.24 5.20
CA GLU A 66 -4.57 -11.91 4.99
C GLU A 66 -4.10 -10.99 6.12
N VAL A 67 -3.08 -11.41 6.86
CA VAL A 67 -2.38 -10.56 7.83
C VAL A 67 -1.07 -10.09 7.19
N ASN A 68 -0.88 -8.78 7.13
CA ASN A 68 0.31 -8.18 6.51
C ASN A 68 0.93 -7.14 7.44
N PHE A 69 2.26 -7.13 7.54
CA PHE A 69 3.00 -6.03 8.14
C PHE A 69 4.21 -5.66 7.28
N LYS A 70 4.52 -4.36 7.24
CA LYS A 70 5.59 -3.82 6.40
C LYS A 70 6.70 -3.22 7.26
N LYS A 71 7.95 -3.59 6.98
CA LYS A 71 9.15 -2.97 7.57
C LYS A 71 9.76 -1.98 6.58
N HIS A 72 9.64 -0.70 6.88
CA HIS A 72 10.22 0.38 6.09
C HIS A 72 11.76 0.41 6.22
N LEU A 73 12.48 0.23 5.11
CA LEU A 73 13.94 0.22 5.06
C LEU A 73 14.49 1.60 4.68
N LYS A 74 14.35 2.58 5.58
CA LYS A 74 14.64 4.01 5.32
C LYS A 74 16.04 4.30 4.78
N LYS A 75 17.05 3.49 5.14
CA LYS A 75 18.42 3.62 4.64
C LYS A 75 18.54 3.36 3.12
N LEU A 76 17.53 2.73 2.52
CA LEU A 76 17.45 2.41 1.11
C LEU A 76 16.47 3.33 0.35
N TRP A 77 15.91 4.35 1.01
CA TRP A 77 15.00 5.28 0.35
C TRP A 77 15.76 6.31 -0.47
N THR A 78 15.07 6.86 -1.46
CA THR A 78 15.45 8.07 -2.15
C THR A 78 14.34 9.11 -1.96
N LYS A 79 14.49 10.30 -2.55
CA LYS A 79 13.45 11.33 -2.54
C LYS A 79 12.13 10.81 -3.14
N ASP A 80 12.24 10.04 -4.22
CA ASP A 80 11.13 9.58 -5.05
C ASP A 80 10.65 8.16 -4.76
N ILE A 81 11.46 7.34 -4.07
CA ILE A 81 11.19 5.90 -3.90
C ILE A 81 11.33 5.49 -2.44
N VAL A 82 10.36 4.70 -1.98
CA VAL A 82 10.38 4.01 -0.69
C VAL A 82 10.67 2.53 -0.89
N VAL A 83 11.38 1.94 0.07
CA VAL A 83 11.70 0.52 0.08
C VAL A 83 11.15 -0.11 1.35
N LYS A 84 10.46 -1.23 1.20
CA LYS A 84 9.81 -1.97 2.28
C LYS A 84 10.13 -3.46 2.16
N GLN A 85 10.11 -4.12 3.31
CA GLN A 85 10.06 -5.57 3.39
C GLN A 85 8.65 -5.97 3.84
N GLU A 86 7.97 -6.74 3.00
CA GLU A 86 6.63 -7.29 3.25
C GLU A 86 6.74 -8.57 4.07
N PHE A 87 5.82 -8.77 4.99
CA PHE A 87 5.58 -10.05 5.64
C PHE A 87 4.08 -10.31 5.62
N GLU A 88 3.70 -11.46 5.11
CA GLU A 88 2.31 -11.82 4.89
C GLU A 88 2.08 -13.28 5.25
N PHE A 89 0.95 -13.54 5.91
CA PHE A 89 0.47 -14.89 6.18
C PHE A 89 -1.06 -14.89 6.20
N LYS A 90 -1.63 -16.08 6.08
CA LYS A 90 -3.07 -16.29 5.94
C LYS A 90 -3.64 -16.94 7.19
N LEU A 91 -4.87 -16.56 7.54
CA LEU A 91 -5.71 -17.20 8.54
C LEU A 91 -6.94 -17.78 7.84
N LYS A 92 -7.35 -18.98 8.24
CA LYS A 92 -8.40 -19.76 7.55
C LYS A 92 -9.82 -19.29 7.85
N GLY A 93 -10.03 -18.56 8.94
CA GLY A 93 -11.39 -18.15 9.33
C GLY A 93 -11.43 -17.21 10.51
N GLU A 94 -12.65 -16.82 10.88
CA GLU A 94 -12.89 -15.78 11.90
C GLU A 94 -12.39 -16.16 13.30
N ASN A 95 -12.37 -17.44 13.66
CA ASN A 95 -11.88 -17.87 14.98
C ASN A 95 -10.38 -17.58 15.13
N GLU A 96 -9.56 -17.92 14.13
CA GLU A 96 -8.14 -17.61 14.14
C GLU A 96 -7.89 -16.09 14.17
N VAL A 97 -8.74 -15.31 13.50
CA VAL A 97 -8.68 -13.84 13.57
C VAL A 97 -8.98 -13.36 14.99
N LYS A 98 -10.02 -13.88 15.65
CA LYS A 98 -10.38 -13.52 17.02
C LYS A 98 -9.26 -13.86 18.00
N ASP A 99 -8.66 -15.04 17.88
CA ASP A 99 -7.54 -15.47 18.73
C ASP A 99 -6.31 -14.58 18.54
N LEU A 100 -5.96 -14.27 17.29
CA LEU A 100 -4.88 -13.33 16.98
C LEU A 100 -5.17 -11.96 17.60
N LEU A 101 -6.37 -11.43 17.42
CA LEU A 101 -6.74 -10.12 17.93
C LEU A 101 -6.78 -10.08 19.46
N ALA A 102 -7.19 -11.16 20.13
CA ALA A 102 -7.11 -11.29 21.58
C ALA A 102 -5.67 -11.20 22.08
N LEU A 103 -4.75 -11.97 21.48
CA LEU A 103 -3.31 -11.90 21.77
C LEU A 103 -2.78 -10.47 21.54
N PHE A 104 -3.06 -9.88 20.38
CA PHE A 104 -2.56 -8.54 20.06
C PHE A 104 -3.18 -7.45 20.94
N LYS A 105 -4.42 -7.61 21.41
CA LYS A 105 -5.07 -6.73 22.37
C LYS A 105 -4.31 -6.72 23.70
N ASP A 106 -3.91 -7.90 24.19
CA ASP A 106 -3.10 -8.05 25.40
C ASP A 106 -1.71 -7.43 25.24
N LEU A 107 -1.11 -7.57 24.05
CA LEU A 107 0.14 -6.89 23.66
C LEU A 107 -0.01 -5.37 23.41
N GLY A 108 -1.21 -4.81 23.64
CA GLY A 108 -1.49 -3.37 23.59
C GLY A 108 -1.77 -2.80 22.19
N PHE A 109 -2.10 -3.64 21.21
CA PHE A 109 -2.56 -3.21 19.89
C PHE A 109 -4.05 -2.88 19.89
N ARG A 110 -4.44 -1.91 19.09
CA ARG A 110 -5.83 -1.50 18.86
C ARG A 110 -6.04 -1.18 17.39
N GLU A 111 -7.25 -1.42 16.92
CA GLU A 111 -7.70 -0.94 15.61
C GLU A 111 -7.67 0.59 15.60
N TRP A 112 -7.17 1.18 14.52
CA TRP A 112 -7.00 2.64 14.46
C TRP A 112 -7.42 3.29 13.14
N VAL A 113 -7.48 2.54 12.03
CA VAL A 113 -8.07 3.02 10.77
C VAL A 113 -8.46 1.84 9.88
N GLN A 114 -9.64 1.89 9.25
CA GLN A 114 -9.93 1.09 8.07
C GLN A 114 -9.65 1.90 6.81
N LYS A 115 -9.04 1.26 5.82
CA LYS A 115 -8.77 1.84 4.51
C LYS A 115 -9.51 1.03 3.45
N THR A 116 -10.41 1.68 2.74
CA THR A 116 -11.05 1.12 1.54
C THR A 116 -10.39 1.68 0.28
N LYS A 117 -9.95 0.81 -0.63
CA LYS A 117 -9.45 1.21 -1.96
C LYS A 117 -10.07 0.38 -3.09
N TRP A 118 -10.26 1.01 -4.24
CA TRP A 118 -10.52 0.35 -5.52
C TRP A 118 -9.28 0.45 -6.37
N ASN A 119 -8.81 -0.65 -6.94
CA ASN A 119 -7.57 -0.70 -7.71
C ASN A 119 -7.76 -1.34 -9.07
N GLU A 120 -7.03 -0.83 -10.06
CA GLU A 120 -6.72 -1.49 -11.34
C GLU A 120 -5.20 -1.73 -11.37
N THR A 121 -4.78 -2.99 -11.49
CA THR A 121 -3.35 -3.36 -11.52
C THR A 121 -2.95 -3.73 -12.95
N TYR A 122 -1.83 -3.18 -13.40
CA TYR A 122 -1.26 -3.40 -14.72
C TYR A 122 0.18 -3.91 -14.60
N SER A 123 0.53 -4.96 -15.35
CA SER A 123 1.91 -5.49 -15.45
C SER A 123 2.67 -4.75 -16.55
N TYR A 124 3.79 -4.12 -16.21
CA TYR A 124 4.59 -3.38 -17.19
C TYR A 124 5.15 -4.31 -18.28
N ASN A 125 5.10 -3.87 -19.55
CA ASN A 125 5.45 -4.73 -20.68
C ASN A 125 6.94 -5.07 -20.73
N LYS A 126 7.82 -4.15 -20.31
CA LYS A 126 9.28 -4.36 -20.39
C LYS A 126 9.84 -5.17 -19.23
N ASP A 127 9.18 -5.19 -18.07
CA ASP A 127 9.56 -6.02 -16.92
C ASP A 127 8.32 -6.31 -16.08
N LYS A 128 7.88 -7.57 -16.07
CA LYS A 128 6.67 -8.00 -15.37
C LYS A 128 6.76 -7.89 -13.84
N ARG A 129 7.96 -7.66 -13.29
CA ARG A 129 8.13 -7.38 -11.86
C ARG A 129 7.66 -5.99 -11.46
N LEU A 130 7.53 -5.07 -12.42
CA LEU A 130 6.94 -3.75 -12.22
C LEU A 130 5.43 -3.82 -12.41
N SER A 131 4.70 -3.56 -11.34
CA SER A 131 3.26 -3.35 -11.34
C SER A 131 2.94 -1.86 -11.27
N ILE A 132 1.98 -1.41 -12.07
CA ILE A 132 1.43 -0.05 -12.03
C ILE A 132 -0.02 -0.19 -11.57
N GLU A 133 -0.36 0.37 -10.41
CA GLU A 133 -1.70 0.35 -9.84
C GLU A 133 -2.35 1.73 -9.93
N MET A 134 -3.50 1.83 -10.61
CA MET A 134 -4.40 2.99 -10.51
C MET A 134 -5.33 2.75 -9.34
N ASN A 135 -5.27 3.59 -8.31
CA ASN A 135 -5.97 3.42 -7.05
C ASN A 135 -6.92 4.59 -6.78
N ARG A 136 -8.19 4.31 -6.49
CA ARG A 136 -9.10 5.25 -5.83
C ARG A 136 -9.20 4.88 -4.36
N VAL A 137 -8.73 5.75 -3.47
CA VAL A 137 -8.80 5.53 -2.02
C VAL A 137 -9.96 6.34 -1.45
N LYS A 138 -10.84 5.66 -0.71
CA LYS A 138 -11.99 6.30 -0.06
C LYS A 138 -11.49 7.45 0.81
N HIS A 139 -12.10 8.62 0.67
CA HIS A 139 -11.74 9.88 1.35
C HIS A 139 -10.41 10.55 0.95
N LEU A 140 -9.58 9.95 0.08
CA LEU A 140 -8.30 10.56 -0.35
C LEU A 140 -8.22 10.90 -1.84
N GLY A 141 -9.03 10.27 -2.71
CA GLY A 141 -8.99 10.53 -4.15
C GLY A 141 -8.19 9.49 -4.92
N TRP A 142 -7.53 9.90 -6.01
CA TRP A 142 -6.83 9.02 -6.94
C TRP A 142 -5.32 9.06 -6.78
N PHE A 143 -4.71 7.90 -7.00
CA PHE A 143 -3.27 7.71 -6.92
C PHE A 143 -2.80 6.71 -7.97
N ILE A 144 -1.57 6.85 -8.42
CA ILE A 144 -0.81 5.76 -9.05
C ILE A 144 0.21 5.24 -8.04
N GLU A 145 0.26 3.93 -7.84
CA GLU A 145 1.38 3.26 -7.19
C GLU A 145 2.18 2.51 -8.26
N MET A 146 3.50 2.64 -8.26
CA MET A 146 4.36 1.77 -9.07
C MET A 146 5.20 0.94 -8.11
N GLU A 147 5.03 -0.37 -8.15
CA GLU A 147 5.63 -1.32 -7.22
C GLU A 147 6.49 -2.33 -7.99
N TYR A 148 7.73 -2.50 -7.55
CA TYR A 148 8.67 -3.45 -8.11
C TYR A 148 9.12 -4.44 -7.03
N LEU A 149 8.90 -5.73 -7.27
CA LEU A 149 9.33 -6.80 -6.37
C LEU A 149 10.71 -7.31 -6.77
N CYS A 150 11.69 -7.21 -5.86
CA CYS A 150 13.06 -7.62 -6.16
C CYS A 150 13.84 -8.12 -4.93
N GLU A 151 14.96 -8.77 -5.19
CA GLU A 151 16.00 -8.95 -4.18
C GLU A 151 16.85 -7.68 -4.03
N ARG A 152 17.64 -7.60 -2.96
CA ARG A 152 18.51 -6.44 -2.70
C ARG A 152 19.49 -6.14 -3.84
N LYS A 153 20.01 -7.15 -4.53
CA LYS A 153 20.95 -7.00 -5.65
C LYS A 153 20.35 -6.25 -6.85
N ASP A 154 19.02 -6.27 -6.98
CA ASP A 154 18.28 -5.69 -8.11
C ASP A 154 17.69 -4.31 -7.77
N LEU A 155 18.04 -3.72 -6.61
CA LEU A 155 17.42 -2.50 -6.12
C LEU A 155 17.59 -1.30 -7.08
N GLU A 156 18.77 -1.09 -7.64
CA GLU A 156 18.99 0.02 -8.58
C GLU A 156 18.20 -0.18 -9.87
N LYS A 157 18.17 -1.41 -10.41
CA LYS A 157 17.35 -1.76 -11.57
C LYS A 157 15.86 -1.49 -11.32
N ALA A 158 15.36 -1.81 -10.12
CA ALA A 158 13.97 -1.53 -9.75
C ALA A 158 13.67 -0.02 -9.79
N ARG A 159 14.59 0.81 -9.25
CA ARG A 159 14.45 2.27 -9.27
C ARG A 159 14.48 2.84 -10.68
N GLU A 160 15.41 2.36 -11.51
CA GLU A 160 15.49 2.76 -12.92
C GLU A 160 14.20 2.43 -13.67
N LYS A 161 13.64 1.24 -13.47
CA LYS A 161 12.39 0.82 -14.14
C LYS A 161 11.20 1.67 -13.71
N ILE A 162 11.10 2.01 -12.42
CA ILE A 162 10.06 2.93 -11.93
C ILE A 162 10.20 4.32 -12.56
N ARG A 163 11.41 4.89 -12.57
CA ARG A 163 11.67 6.22 -13.17
C ARG A 163 11.43 6.23 -14.68
N GLU A 164 11.81 5.17 -15.37
CA GLU A 164 11.54 4.98 -16.79
C GLU A 164 10.02 5.00 -17.05
N ALA A 165 9.24 4.23 -16.30
CA ALA A 165 7.78 4.21 -16.43
C ALA A 165 7.16 5.58 -16.12
N MET A 166 7.59 6.27 -15.06
CA MET A 166 7.13 7.64 -14.75
C MET A 166 7.41 8.61 -15.90
N LYS A 167 8.62 8.56 -16.47
CA LYS A 167 9.02 9.41 -17.61
C LYS A 167 8.13 9.16 -18.82
N ILE A 168 7.85 7.89 -19.15
CA ILE A 168 6.98 7.54 -20.29
C ILE A 168 5.55 8.02 -20.08
N LEU A 169 5.03 7.95 -18.84
CA LEU A 169 3.69 8.46 -18.52
C LEU A 169 3.62 9.99 -18.49
N GLY A 170 4.77 10.67 -18.42
CA GLY A 170 4.88 12.12 -18.30
C GLY A 170 4.46 12.61 -16.92
N ILE A 171 4.75 11.82 -15.88
CA ILE A 171 4.43 12.17 -14.49
C ILE A 171 5.61 12.99 -13.93
N PRO A 172 5.36 14.23 -13.47
CA PRO A 172 6.42 15.08 -13.01
C PRO A 172 6.73 14.81 -11.51
N PRO A 173 7.98 15.02 -11.06
CA PRO A 173 8.41 14.62 -9.71
C PRO A 173 7.63 15.26 -8.56
N GLU A 174 7.04 16.43 -8.77
CA GLU A 174 6.24 17.16 -7.78
C GLU A 174 4.92 16.46 -7.40
N GLN A 175 4.41 15.56 -8.25
CA GLN A 175 3.23 14.76 -7.93
C GLN A 175 3.55 13.55 -7.04
N ILE A 176 4.83 13.29 -6.76
CA ILE A 176 5.23 12.16 -5.93
C ILE A 176 4.91 12.46 -4.46
N ASP A 177 4.01 11.68 -3.86
CA ASP A 177 3.74 11.68 -2.43
C ASP A 177 3.82 10.25 -1.89
N ASN A 178 4.98 9.94 -1.30
CA ASN A 178 5.22 8.65 -0.67
C ASN A 178 4.63 8.53 0.75
N THR A 179 3.81 9.49 1.18
CA THR A 179 3.05 9.37 2.44
C THR A 179 2.12 8.17 2.35
N GLY A 180 2.14 7.29 3.36
CA GLY A 180 1.24 6.14 3.40
C GLY A 180 -0.22 6.58 3.58
N TYR A 181 -1.17 5.97 2.88
CA TYR A 181 -2.59 6.31 2.95
C TYR A 181 -3.14 6.36 4.37
N THR A 182 -2.72 5.42 5.22
CA THR A 182 -3.18 5.36 6.62
C THR A 182 -2.71 6.59 7.42
N LYS A 183 -1.55 7.16 7.08
CA LYS A 183 -1.07 8.42 7.63
C LYS A 183 -1.88 9.60 7.11
N MET A 184 -2.20 9.63 5.81
CA MET A 184 -3.06 10.65 5.23
C MET A 184 -4.46 10.65 5.87
N LEU A 185 -5.11 9.47 5.98
CA LEU A 185 -6.41 9.29 6.62
C LEU A 185 -6.40 9.75 8.09
N TRP A 186 -5.36 9.37 8.85
CA TRP A 186 -5.20 9.80 10.24
C TRP A 186 -5.22 11.30 10.41
N TYR A 187 -4.41 12.02 9.62
CA TYR A 187 -4.33 13.47 9.71
C TYR A 187 -5.57 14.17 9.15
N LYS A 188 -6.35 13.50 8.30
CA LYS A 188 -7.67 13.95 7.86
C LYS A 188 -8.78 13.69 8.90
N GLY A 189 -8.48 12.95 9.98
CA GLY A 189 -9.47 12.58 11.00
C GLY A 189 -10.45 11.50 10.56
N VAL A 190 -10.11 10.73 9.50
CA VAL A 190 -10.94 9.65 8.97
C VAL A 190 -10.45 8.32 9.56
N PHE A 191 -11.31 7.66 10.34
CA PHE A 191 -10.91 6.48 11.10
C PHE A 191 -11.74 5.23 10.80
N ASP A 192 -12.71 5.27 9.87
CA ASP A 192 -13.64 4.18 9.47
C ASP A 192 -13.35 2.88 10.25
N LYS A 193 -14.17 2.49 11.22
CA LYS A 193 -13.85 1.34 12.09
C LYS A 193 -14.81 0.20 11.87
N ARG A 194 -14.30 -1.02 11.89
CA ARG A 194 -15.10 -2.26 11.89
C ARG A 194 -15.35 -2.79 13.30
N TYR A 195 -14.65 -2.26 14.31
CA TYR A 195 -14.78 -2.63 15.72
C TYR A 195 -14.49 -4.13 15.95
N PHE A 196 -13.29 -4.58 15.58
CA PHE A 196 -12.88 -5.95 15.95
C PHE A 196 -12.42 -6.10 17.40
N ILE A 197 -12.06 -4.98 18.04
CA ILE A 197 -11.52 -4.95 19.39
C ILE A 197 -12.30 -3.89 20.16
N ASP A 198 -13.34 -4.33 20.88
CA ASP A 198 -13.97 -3.54 21.94
C ASP A 198 -13.14 -3.64 23.23
#